data_AF-A0A495PUU7-F1
#
_entry.id   AF-A0A495PUU7-F1
#
_cell.length_a   1.000
_cell.length_b   1.000
_cell.length_c   1.000
_cell.angle_alpha   90.00
_cell.angle_beta   90.00
_cell.angle_gamma   90.00
#
_symmetry.space_group_name_H-M   'P 1'
#
loop_
_entity.id
_entity.type
_entity.pdbx_description
1 polymer ?
#
loop_
_entity_poly.entity_id
_entity_poly.type
_entity_poly.pdbx_seq_one_letter_code
_entity_poly.pdbx_strand_id
1 'polypeptide(L)'
;MVNSEEFSKRLQIILDYYDISAAVFADAIQVGRSSISHILSGRNKPSLDFVLKIVQTYPEVELYWLLNGKGDFPKSDVKKPPLTPKPDSPAPVISDEKLKNATEIESSTIAKSFSGSEFSAKKIKRVVLFYEDGTFEAFEN
;
A
#
# COMPACT_ATOMS: atom_id res chain seq x y z
N MET A 1 -1.90 6.37 30.65
CA MET A 1 -1.88 7.37 29.56
C MET A 1 -1.22 6.72 28.35
N VAL A 2 -1.78 6.85 27.14
CA VAL A 2 -1.24 6.18 25.95
C VAL A 2 0.12 6.77 25.59
N ASN A 3 1.11 5.91 25.38
CA ASN A 3 2.43 6.27 24.90
C ASN A 3 2.40 6.31 23.36
N SER A 4 2.67 7.49 22.77
CA SER A 4 2.59 7.69 21.32
C SER A 4 3.63 6.89 20.53
N GLU A 5 4.85 6.73 21.06
CA GLU A 5 5.91 5.97 20.39
C GLU A 5 5.60 4.46 20.38
N GLU A 6 5.08 3.94 21.49
CA GLU A 6 4.67 2.53 21.55
C GLU A 6 3.42 2.27 20.70
N PHE A 7 2.50 3.23 20.64
CA PHE A 7 1.36 3.16 19.74
C PHE A 7 1.79 3.15 18.27
N SER A 8 2.73 4.01 17.87
CA SER A 8 3.20 4.09 16.49
C SER A 8 3.90 2.81 16.04
N LYS A 9 4.70 2.18 16.91
CA LYS A 9 5.30 0.85 16.65
C LYS A 9 4.24 -0.21 16.41
N ARG A 10 3.19 -0.26 17.24
CA ARG A 10 2.09 -1.22 17.05
C ARG A 10 1.27 -0.93 15.79
N LEU A 11 1.08 0.34 15.46
CA LEU A 11 0.48 0.71 14.18
C LEU A 11 1.32 0.21 13.01
N GLN A 12 2.65 0.34 13.07
CA GLN A 12 3.56 -0.19 12.04
C GLN A 12 3.42 -1.72 11.89
N ILE A 13 3.33 -2.46 13.01
CA ILE A 13 3.09 -3.91 12.98
C ILE A 13 1.79 -4.26 12.23
N ILE A 14 0.73 -3.44 12.39
CA ILE A 14 -0.52 -3.64 11.67
C ILE A 14 -0.30 -3.43 10.16
N LEU A 15 0.36 -2.33 9.75
CA LEU A 15 0.66 -2.08 8.34
C LEU A 15 1.44 -3.24 7.71
N ASP A 16 2.48 -3.70 8.40
CA ASP A 16 3.35 -4.77 7.92
C ASP A 16 2.61 -6.11 7.86
N TYR A 17 1.74 -6.41 8.82
CA TYR A 17 0.95 -7.63 8.85
C TYR A 17 -0.03 -7.76 7.67
N TYR A 18 -0.63 -6.63 7.25
CA TYR A 18 -1.52 -6.58 6.09
C TYR A 18 -0.79 -6.31 4.77
N ASP A 19 0.51 -6.04 4.81
CA ASP A 19 1.33 -5.64 3.65
C ASP A 19 0.74 -4.43 2.90
N ILE A 20 0.30 -3.41 3.65
CA ILE A 20 -0.31 -2.19 3.09
C ILE A 20 0.47 -0.93 3.45
N SER A 21 0.46 0.03 2.53
CA SER A 21 1.05 1.34 2.77
C SER A 21 0.21 2.19 3.73
N ALA A 22 0.85 3.19 4.35
CA ALA A 22 0.18 4.18 5.21
C ALA A 22 -0.96 4.93 4.50
N ALA A 23 -0.85 5.14 3.17
CA ALA A 23 -1.90 5.79 2.39
C ALA A 23 -3.13 4.90 2.26
N VAL A 24 -2.94 3.62 1.90
CA VAL A 24 -4.02 2.63 1.78
C VAL A 24 -4.69 2.42 3.14
N PHE A 25 -3.91 2.34 4.21
CA PHE A 25 -4.43 2.25 5.56
C PHE A 25 -5.30 3.46 5.93
N ALA A 26 -4.85 4.68 5.63
CA ALA A 26 -5.61 5.90 5.92
C ALA A 26 -6.96 5.92 5.20
N ASP A 27 -6.96 5.52 3.93
CA ASP A 27 -8.15 5.46 3.09
C ASP A 27 -9.12 4.38 3.63
N ALA A 28 -8.60 3.21 4.06
CA ALA A 28 -9.40 2.11 4.61
C ALA A 28 -10.12 2.48 5.92
N ILE A 29 -9.49 3.25 6.80
CA ILE A 29 -10.12 3.73 8.05
C ILE A 29 -10.76 5.11 7.92
N GLN A 30 -10.83 5.66 6.70
CA GLN A 30 -11.45 6.96 6.38
C GLN A 30 -10.89 8.12 7.23
N VAL A 31 -9.57 8.24 7.27
CA VAL A 31 -8.86 9.35 7.91
C VAL A 31 -7.89 10.01 6.93
N GLY A 32 -7.53 11.26 7.19
CA GLY A 32 -6.54 11.96 6.37
C GLY A 32 -5.16 11.27 6.42
N ARG A 33 -4.50 11.14 5.27
CA ARG A 33 -3.15 10.55 5.15
C ARG A 33 -2.11 11.24 6.05
N SER A 34 -2.22 12.57 6.20
CA SER A 34 -1.37 13.36 7.11
C SER A 34 -1.52 12.93 8.57
N SER A 35 -2.71 12.48 8.99
CA SER A 35 -2.94 11.97 10.34
C SER A 35 -2.13 10.71 10.59
N ILE A 36 -2.06 9.78 9.63
CA ILE A 36 -1.22 8.58 9.74
C ILE A 36 0.25 8.96 9.86
N SER A 37 0.72 9.89 9.01
CA SER A 37 2.13 10.34 9.06
C SER A 37 2.51 10.93 10.42
N HIS A 38 1.65 11.77 11.01
CA HIS A 38 1.93 12.37 12.32
C HIS A 38 1.91 11.35 13.46
N ILE A 39 1.00 10.37 13.40
CA ILE A 39 0.94 9.27 14.38
C ILE A 39 2.17 8.38 14.27
N LEU A 40 2.55 7.95 13.05
CA LEU A 40 3.73 7.11 12.83
C LEU A 40 5.02 7.78 13.28
N SER A 41 5.11 9.11 13.15
CA SER A 41 6.25 9.90 13.65
C SER A 41 6.31 10.01 15.19
N GLY A 42 5.31 9.52 15.92
CA GLY A 42 5.22 9.62 17.38
C GLY A 42 4.87 11.01 17.92
N ARG A 43 4.73 12.02 17.04
CA ARG A 43 4.49 13.42 17.45
C ARG A 43 3.06 13.67 17.93
N ASN A 44 2.10 12.89 17.45
CA ASN A 44 0.68 13.04 17.82
C ASN A 44 0.18 11.84 18.62
N LYS A 45 -0.75 12.10 19.55
CA LYS A 45 -1.54 11.05 20.19
C LYS A 45 -2.73 10.69 19.29
N PRO A 46 -3.10 9.41 19.20
CA PRO A 46 -4.30 9.02 18.48
C PRO A 46 -5.56 9.50 19.23
N SER A 47 -6.57 9.94 18.48
CA SER A 47 -7.89 10.24 19.05
C SER A 47 -8.66 8.94 19.31
N LEU A 48 -9.69 9.01 20.17
CA LEU A 48 -10.54 7.84 20.41
C LEU A 48 -11.23 7.37 19.11
N ASP A 49 -11.78 8.29 18.32
CA ASP A 49 -12.40 7.99 17.02
C ASP A 49 -11.44 7.23 16.09
N PHE A 50 -10.19 7.68 16.02
CA PHE A 50 -9.15 7.04 15.24
C PHE A 50 -8.92 5.59 15.66
N VAL A 51 -8.77 5.36 16.97
CA VAL A 51 -8.53 4.01 17.51
C VAL A 51 -9.74 3.10 17.28
N LEU A 52 -10.95 3.62 17.46
CA LEU A 52 -12.19 2.87 17.24
C LEU A 52 -12.35 2.45 15.77
N LYS A 53 -12.02 3.33 14.82
CA LYS A 53 -12.02 3.00 13.40
C LYS A 53 -11.06 1.87 13.07
N ILE A 54 -9.86 1.85 13.66
CA ILE A 54 -8.89 0.76 13.45
C ILE A 54 -9.48 -0.58 13.88
N VAL A 55 -10.00 -0.68 15.11
CA VAL A 55 -10.52 -1.96 15.64
C VAL A 55 -11.82 -2.40 14.96
N GLN A 56 -12.55 -1.47 14.34
CA GLN A 56 -13.72 -1.76 13.51
C GLN A 56 -13.33 -2.29 12.12
N THR A 57 -12.36 -1.64 11.47
CA THR A 57 -11.88 -2.04 10.14
C THR A 57 -11.03 -3.31 10.18
N TYR A 58 -10.29 -3.53 11.26
CA TYR A 58 -9.35 -4.65 11.43
C TYR A 58 -9.71 -5.45 12.70
N PRO A 59 -10.65 -6.42 12.61
CA PRO A 59 -11.18 -7.16 13.77
C PRO A 59 -10.15 -7.99 14.53
N GLU A 60 -9.05 -8.41 13.88
CA GLU A 60 -7.94 -9.06 14.57
C GLU A 60 -7.13 -8.12 15.48
N VAL A 61 -7.29 -6.80 15.34
CA VAL A 61 -6.65 -5.81 16.21
C VAL A 61 -7.39 -5.73 17.55
N GLU A 62 -6.69 -6.07 18.63
CA GLU A 62 -7.20 -5.93 19.98
C GLU A 62 -6.98 -4.51 20.51
N LEU A 63 -8.03 -3.90 21.08
CA LEU A 63 -8.02 -2.51 21.53
C LEU A 63 -6.97 -2.30 22.64
N TYR A 64 -6.94 -3.21 23.63
CA TYR A 64 -6.03 -3.10 24.75
C TYR A 64 -4.58 -3.34 24.32
N TRP A 65 -4.33 -4.27 23.40
CA TRP A 65 -3.04 -4.47 22.76
C TRP A 65 -2.60 -3.21 22.02
N LEU A 66 -3.45 -2.64 21.16
CA LEU A 66 -3.12 -1.46 20.38
C LEU A 66 -2.77 -0.25 21.28
N LEU A 67 -3.49 -0.08 22.39
CA LEU A 67 -3.28 1.06 23.30
C LEU A 67 -2.15 0.85 24.31
N ASN A 68 -1.99 -0.36 24.85
CA ASN A 68 -1.14 -0.62 26.01
C ASN A 68 -0.10 -1.73 25.81
N GLY A 69 -0.11 -2.42 24.65
CA GLY A 69 0.81 -3.52 24.35
C GLY A 69 0.53 -4.78 25.15
N LYS A 70 -0.68 -4.93 25.70
CA LYS A 70 -1.09 -6.09 26.50
C LYS A 70 -2.20 -6.84 25.79
N GLY A 71 -2.08 -8.15 25.67
CA GLY A 71 -2.93 -8.97 24.80
C GLY A 71 -2.14 -9.42 23.58
N ASP A 72 -2.85 -9.85 22.55
CA ASP A 72 -2.25 -10.46 21.36
C ASP A 72 -2.78 -9.82 20.07
N PHE A 73 -1.89 -9.71 19.09
CA PHE A 73 -2.23 -9.40 17.71
C PHE A 73 -1.44 -10.33 16.79
N PRO A 74 -2.09 -10.98 15.81
CA PRO A 74 -3.54 -11.02 15.59
C PRO A 74 -4.27 -11.86 16.65
N LYS A 75 -5.54 -11.53 16.96
CA LYS A 75 -6.38 -12.37 17.83
C LYS A 75 -6.60 -13.77 17.22
N SER A 76 -6.27 -14.82 17.96
CA SER A 76 -6.36 -16.22 17.54
C SER A 76 -7.76 -16.71 17.13
N ASP A 77 -8.82 -16.03 17.57
CA ASP A 77 -10.21 -16.44 17.31
C ASP A 77 -10.77 -15.96 15.96
N VAL A 78 -10.06 -15.05 15.27
CA VAL A 78 -10.48 -14.59 13.94
C VAL A 78 -9.80 -15.47 12.90
N LYS A 79 -10.56 -16.43 12.36
CA LYS A 79 -10.17 -17.16 11.14
C LYS A 79 -9.79 -16.12 10.08
N LYS A 80 -8.51 -16.04 9.72
CA LYS A 80 -8.03 -15.30 8.54
C LYS A 80 -9.01 -15.58 7.39
N PRO A 81 -9.64 -14.55 6.79
CA PRO A 81 -10.16 -14.73 5.43
C PRO A 81 -8.99 -15.23 4.60
N PRO A 82 -9.10 -16.38 3.92
CA PRO A 82 -8.06 -16.84 3.03
C PRO A 82 -7.81 -15.74 2.01
N LEU A 83 -6.57 -15.28 1.88
CA LEU A 83 -6.08 -14.65 0.66
C LEU A 83 -6.24 -15.70 -0.43
N THR A 84 -7.40 -15.73 -1.09
CA THR A 84 -7.63 -16.59 -2.25
C THR A 84 -6.77 -16.08 -3.41
N PRO A 85 -5.83 -16.88 -3.93
CA PRO A 85 -5.25 -16.65 -5.23
C PRO A 85 -6.22 -17.18 -6.31
N LYS A 86 -6.45 -16.35 -7.34
CA LYS A 86 -7.10 -16.64 -8.63
C LYS A 86 -8.64 -16.68 -8.67
N PRO A 87 -9.22 -16.25 -9.81
CA PRO A 87 -9.47 -17.21 -10.90
C PRO A 87 -8.84 -16.79 -12.24
N ASP A 88 -8.52 -17.82 -13.01
CA ASP A 88 -8.16 -17.79 -14.42
C ASP A 88 -9.14 -16.96 -15.27
N SER A 89 -8.61 -16.44 -16.37
CA SER A 89 -9.40 -15.94 -17.51
C SER A 89 -10.47 -16.94 -17.93
N PRO A 90 -11.62 -16.42 -18.39
CA PRO A 90 -12.10 -16.79 -19.71
C PRO A 90 -12.29 -15.54 -20.57
N ALA A 91 -11.73 -15.60 -21.77
CA ALA A 91 -11.90 -14.63 -22.84
C ALA A 91 -13.38 -14.40 -23.21
N PRO A 92 -13.70 -13.21 -23.76
CA PRO A 92 -14.61 -13.10 -24.88
C PRO A 92 -13.81 -12.80 -26.15
N VAL A 93 -13.86 -13.74 -27.07
CA VAL A 93 -13.61 -13.55 -28.51
C VAL A 93 -14.71 -12.65 -29.08
N ILE A 94 -14.36 -11.48 -29.61
CA ILE A 94 -15.08 -10.85 -30.73
C ILE A 94 -14.03 -10.23 -31.68
N SER A 95 -14.27 -10.49 -32.95
CA SER A 95 -13.39 -10.46 -34.11
C SER A 95 -13.02 -9.08 -34.65
N ASP A 96 -11.92 -9.09 -35.40
CA ASP A 96 -11.39 -8.09 -36.33
C ASP A 96 -12.43 -7.28 -37.12
N GLU A 97 -12.18 -5.97 -37.26
CA GLU A 97 -12.05 -5.28 -38.55
C GLU A 97 -11.28 -3.95 -38.42
N LYS A 98 -9.98 -4.02 -38.74
CA LYS A 98 -9.25 -3.18 -39.70
C LYS A 98 -9.74 -1.72 -39.89
N LEU A 99 -8.94 -0.76 -39.40
CA LEU A 99 -8.71 0.47 -40.14
C LEU A 99 -7.24 0.90 -40.05
N LYS A 100 -6.60 0.85 -41.22
CA LYS A 100 -5.32 1.48 -41.51
C LYS A 100 -5.52 2.99 -41.41
N ASN A 101 -4.63 3.69 -40.71
CA ASN A 101 -4.05 4.90 -41.26
C ASN A 101 -2.73 5.21 -40.57
N ALA A 102 -1.69 5.25 -41.39
CA ALA A 102 -0.39 5.74 -41.05
C ALA A 102 -0.45 7.26 -40.85
N THR A 103 0.18 7.75 -39.79
CA THR A 103 0.84 9.05 -39.81
C THR A 103 2.01 8.97 -38.84
N GLU A 104 3.15 8.57 -39.40
CA GLU A 104 4.48 8.99 -38.99
C GLU A 104 4.46 10.50 -38.76
N ILE A 105 4.93 11.00 -37.60
CA ILE A 105 5.64 12.28 -37.44
C ILE A 105 6.21 12.35 -35.99
N GLU A 106 7.54 12.48 -35.94
CA GLU A 106 8.38 13.21 -34.96
C GLU A 106 8.72 12.62 -33.59
N SER A 107 9.92 12.01 -33.58
CA SER A 107 10.93 12.17 -32.54
C SER A 107 10.96 13.61 -32.01
N SER A 108 10.61 13.81 -30.74
CA SER A 108 11.10 14.96 -29.98
C SER A 108 11.57 14.54 -28.59
N THR A 109 12.84 14.85 -28.42
CA THR A 109 13.76 14.68 -27.31
C THR A 109 13.23 15.30 -26.02
N ILE A 110 13.02 14.49 -24.98
CA ILE A 110 13.36 14.89 -23.59
C ILE A 110 14.00 13.69 -22.91
N ALA A 111 15.22 13.35 -23.34
CA ALA A 111 16.14 12.56 -22.52
C ALA A 111 16.59 13.43 -21.34
N LYS A 112 15.74 13.53 -20.31
CA LYS A 112 16.19 13.96 -18.98
C LYS A 112 16.98 12.78 -18.42
N SER A 113 18.26 12.75 -18.79
CA SER A 113 19.22 11.78 -18.33
C SER A 113 19.18 11.76 -16.80
N PHE A 114 18.64 10.69 -16.22
CA PHE A 114 18.75 10.40 -14.79
C PHE A 114 20.21 10.04 -14.54
N SER A 115 21.06 11.05 -14.39
CA SER A 115 22.45 10.90 -13.98
C SER A 115 22.50 10.68 -12.47
N GLY A 116 21.99 9.53 -12.02
CA GLY A 116 22.35 8.95 -10.73
C GLY A 116 23.45 7.94 -10.98
N SER A 117 24.70 8.38 -10.92
CA SER A 117 25.91 7.57 -11.14
C SER A 117 26.17 6.49 -10.07
N GLU A 118 25.14 6.00 -9.38
CA GLU A 118 25.25 4.99 -8.31
C GLU A 118 24.44 3.71 -8.59
N PHE A 119 23.63 3.65 -9.64
CA PHE A 119 22.82 2.47 -9.93
C PHE A 119 23.59 1.35 -10.65
N SER A 120 24.81 1.60 -11.13
CA SER A 120 25.54 0.68 -12.01
C SER A 120 26.22 -0.51 -11.29
N ALA A 121 26.23 -0.57 -9.96
CA ALA A 121 26.98 -1.59 -9.22
C ALA A 121 26.12 -2.66 -8.52
N LYS A 122 24.78 -2.54 -8.52
CA LYS A 122 23.88 -3.44 -7.77
C LYS A 122 22.95 -4.20 -8.71
N LYS A 123 22.69 -5.47 -8.39
CA LYS A 123 21.66 -6.26 -9.08
C LYS A 123 20.29 -5.67 -8.76
N ILE A 124 19.53 -5.37 -9.80
CA ILE A 124 18.15 -4.88 -9.68
C ILE A 124 17.27 -6.05 -9.27
N LYS A 125 16.53 -5.91 -8.17
CA LYS A 125 15.54 -6.88 -7.71
C LYS A 125 14.16 -6.60 -8.31
N ARG A 126 13.81 -5.33 -8.46
CA ARG A 126 12.48 -4.89 -8.93
C ARG A 126 12.53 -3.53 -9.61
N VAL A 127 11.74 -3.35 -10.66
CA VAL A 127 11.45 -2.07 -11.32
C VAL A 127 9.94 -1.86 -11.36
N VAL A 128 9.47 -0.64 -11.10
CA VAL A 128 8.06 -0.26 -11.25
C VAL A 128 7.96 0.95 -12.18
N LEU A 129 7.21 0.84 -13.26
CA LEU A 129 6.91 1.91 -14.22
C LEU A 129 5.51 2.45 -13.95
N PHE A 130 5.37 3.77 -13.88
CA PHE A 130 4.08 4.45 -13.74
C PHE A 130 3.74 5.19 -15.03
N TYR A 131 2.51 5.03 -15.50
CA TYR A 131 1.99 5.66 -16.70
C TYR A 131 1.10 6.86 -16.35
N GLU A 132 0.94 7.80 -17.28
CA GLU A 132 0.14 9.02 -17.07
C GLU A 132 -1.35 8.74 -16.88
N ASP A 133 -1.84 7.61 -17.39
CA ASP A 133 -3.21 7.13 -17.19
C ASP A 133 -3.44 6.53 -15.79
N GLY A 134 -2.41 6.54 -14.93
CA GLY A 134 -2.44 6.02 -13.58
C GLY A 134 -2.21 4.51 -13.49
N THR A 135 -1.97 3.83 -14.60
CA THR A 135 -1.57 2.41 -14.59
C THR A 135 -0.10 2.25 -14.20
N PHE A 136 0.29 1.05 -13.78
CA PHE A 136 1.69 0.75 -13.49
C PHE A 136 2.05 -0.69 -13.88
N GLU A 137 3.32 -0.90 -14.23
CA GLU A 137 3.89 -2.21 -14.50
C GLU A 137 5.06 -2.50 -13.56
N ALA A 138 5.17 -3.74 -13.09
CA ALA A 138 6.23 -4.17 -12.19
C ALA A 138 7.00 -5.36 -12.77
N PHE A 139 8.33 -5.26 -12.75
CA PHE A 139 9.25 -6.29 -13.22
C PHE A 139 10.11 -6.75 -12.04
N GLU A 140 10.24 -8.06 -11.86
CA GLU A 140 11.11 -8.69 -10.86
C GLU A 140 12.04 -9.69 -11.54
N ASN A 141 13.23 -9.91 -10.97
CA ASN A 141 14.28 -10.80 -11.49
C ASN A 141 14.55 -11.96 -10.52
#